data_AF-A0A1I1BAE1-F1
#
_entry.id   AF-A0A1I1BAE1-F1
#
_cell.length_a   1.000
_cell.length_b   1.000
_cell.length_c   1.000
_cell.angle_alpha   90.00
_cell.angle_beta   90.00
_cell.angle_gamma   90.00
#
_symmetry.space_group_name_H-M   'P 1'
#
loop_
_entity.id
_entity.type
_entity.pdbx_description
1 polymer ?
#
loop_
_entity_poly.entity_id
_entity_poly.type
_entity_poly.pdbx_seq_one_letter_code
_entity_poly.pdbx_strand_id
1 'polypeptide(L)'
;METINHTPFPAQVFESIDQHGQVSYVATLRQTFALVAGELVFSDHQLPLAEGISHFQERVSGSVRQESDYCPFKPHCDVLINATAHAPRSAELQRFVVRLRVTRPGIARSLPERPRGLSPHMSPDPAVLAVWRQEVNRLNSHPDPLEILIDKTLAITGRRHFIKKPRWVRLLHAVVWIAALSTIRFNPWRLSRPTPLRSLPLLHEYAYGGECRMNAGTRATPSLPARYHLTAAQVAAHPDASSDQAPLAHCVDENNPYGTGFATHWYVRAMRLQQVLAPQIEATSQQMSALQFWKMQHSYELNPLDRTNWSDPIGLVARPNTHPTRRALAGTMDDAFINGTAALPTDFSEAYWNCAPRDQQIPYLRGDERVELTNLCSPDTPGAIIDAHGNTVLHFTLPKQSTFLLLRQYDGVLATMNLQADTVIVEPEQGIVALVWRVRWPKTSTSTLRVCEFRARIGTNRASSVASSDAQDSSLSTMQHPANA
;
A
#
# COMPACT_ATOMS: atom_id res chain seq x y z
N MET A 1 5.14 -23.59 25.93
CA MET A 1 3.93 -23.65 25.08
C MET A 1 4.31 -24.33 23.79
N GLU A 2 3.69 -25.47 23.49
CA GLU A 2 3.82 -26.17 22.20
C GLU A 2 2.97 -25.45 21.15
N THR A 3 3.46 -25.37 19.90
CA THR A 3 2.72 -24.77 18.79
C THR A 3 2.47 -25.83 17.73
N ILE A 4 1.20 -26.02 17.35
CA ILE A 4 0.79 -27.01 16.35
C ILE A 4 0.04 -26.28 15.24
N ASN A 5 0.46 -26.48 13.99
CA ASN A 5 -0.24 -25.93 12.84
C ASN A 5 -1.12 -26.99 12.19
N HIS A 6 -2.45 -26.84 12.29
CA HIS A 6 -3.40 -27.72 11.61
C HIS A 6 -3.98 -27.12 10.32
N THR A 7 -3.38 -26.04 9.84
CA THR A 7 -3.70 -25.46 8.55
C THR A 7 -2.64 -25.87 7.52
N PRO A 8 -2.95 -25.84 6.22
CA PRO A 8 -1.94 -26.04 5.17
C PRO A 8 -1.07 -24.80 4.93
N PHE A 9 -1.20 -23.75 5.76
CA PHE A 9 -0.60 -22.44 5.52
C PHE A 9 0.65 -22.24 6.40
N PRO A 10 1.72 -21.62 5.89
CA PRO A 10 2.87 -21.25 6.71
C PRO A 10 2.46 -20.37 7.89
N ALA A 11 2.80 -20.81 9.09
CA ALA A 11 2.39 -20.15 10.34
C ALA A 11 3.41 -20.38 11.44
N GLN A 12 3.58 -19.37 12.31
CA GLN A 12 4.53 -19.42 13.41
C GLN A 12 4.08 -18.56 14.58
N VAL A 13 4.45 -18.97 15.79
CA VAL A 13 4.37 -18.14 16.99
C VAL A 13 5.79 -17.71 17.40
N PHE A 14 5.97 -16.42 17.66
CA PHE A 14 7.23 -15.84 18.16
C PHE A 14 6.96 -14.88 19.32
N GLU A 15 8.02 -14.47 20.01
CA GLU A 15 7.94 -13.51 21.11
C GLU A 15 8.34 -12.12 20.62
N SER A 16 7.66 -11.10 21.14
CA SER A 16 7.97 -9.69 20.92
C SER A 16 7.98 -8.96 22.25
N ILE A 17 8.77 -7.89 22.35
CA ILE A 17 8.79 -6.99 23.50
C ILE A 17 8.39 -5.59 23.05
N ASP A 18 7.56 -4.92 23.84
CA ASP A 18 7.12 -3.54 23.57
C ASP A 18 8.02 -2.49 24.27
N GLN A 19 7.70 -1.22 24.06
CA GLN A 19 8.41 -0.08 24.66
C GLN A 19 8.29 0.02 26.19
N HIS A 20 7.41 -0.77 26.80
CA HIS A 20 7.21 -0.87 28.24
C HIS A 20 7.87 -2.12 28.83
N GLY A 21 8.60 -2.88 28.03
CA GLY A 21 9.25 -4.12 28.44
C GLY A 21 8.27 -5.29 28.60
N GLN A 22 7.02 -5.16 28.15
CA GLN A 22 6.06 -6.26 28.20
C GLN A 22 6.34 -7.24 27.08
N VAL A 23 6.56 -8.51 27.46
CA VAL A 23 6.71 -9.59 26.49
C VAL A 23 5.33 -10.08 26.08
N SER A 24 5.12 -10.23 24.78
CA SER A 24 3.91 -10.79 24.17
C SER A 24 4.27 -11.93 23.22
N TYR A 25 3.36 -12.89 23.09
CA TYR A 25 3.37 -13.83 21.99
C TYR A 25 2.67 -13.22 20.79
N VAL A 26 3.18 -13.52 19.61
CA VAL A 26 2.63 -13.09 18.33
C VAL A 26 2.50 -14.33 17.46
N ALA A 27 1.28 -14.61 17.01
CA ALA A 27 1.04 -15.63 16.01
C ALA A 27 0.84 -14.97 14.65
N THR A 28 1.57 -15.46 13.65
CA THR A 28 1.46 -15.03 12.26
C THR A 28 1.14 -16.21 11.37
N LEU A 29 0.32 -15.99 10.33
CA LEU A 29 -0.02 -16.99 9.33
C LEU A 29 -0.13 -16.30 7.97
N ARG A 30 0.45 -16.91 6.93
CA ARG A 30 0.40 -16.40 5.55
C ARG A 30 -0.40 -17.32 4.66
N GLN A 31 -1.35 -16.75 3.94
CA GLN A 31 -2.09 -17.43 2.89
C GLN A 31 -1.73 -16.88 1.53
N THR A 32 -1.58 -17.76 0.55
CA THR A 32 -1.32 -17.43 -0.85
C THR A 32 -2.47 -17.94 -1.71
N PHE A 33 -3.00 -17.06 -2.54
CA PHE A 33 -4.07 -17.32 -3.50
C PHE A 33 -3.53 -17.16 -4.91
N ALA A 34 -4.00 -18.00 -5.82
CA ALA A 34 -3.88 -17.80 -7.25
C ALA A 34 -5.14 -17.08 -7.77
N LEU A 35 -4.94 -16.13 -8.68
CA LEU A 35 -5.98 -15.47 -9.44
C LEU A 35 -6.33 -16.33 -10.65
N VAL A 36 -7.52 -16.93 -10.62
CA VAL A 36 -8.02 -17.79 -11.69
C VAL A 36 -9.35 -17.24 -12.18
N ALA A 37 -9.35 -16.70 -13.40
CA ALA A 37 -10.54 -16.13 -14.04
C ALA A 37 -11.29 -15.08 -13.18
N GLY A 38 -10.55 -14.26 -12.41
CA GLY A 38 -11.12 -13.19 -11.57
C GLY A 38 -11.56 -13.65 -10.18
N GLU A 39 -11.38 -14.94 -9.86
CA GLU A 39 -11.63 -15.52 -8.54
C GLU A 39 -10.33 -15.85 -7.83
N LEU A 40 -10.38 -15.82 -6.49
CA LEU A 40 -9.26 -16.25 -5.65
C LEU A 40 -9.44 -17.71 -5.23
N VAL A 41 -8.49 -18.55 -5.63
CA VAL A 41 -8.38 -19.93 -5.17
C VAL A 41 -7.10 -20.08 -4.36
N PHE A 42 -7.08 -20.95 -3.34
CA PHE A 42 -5.83 -21.22 -2.62
C PHE A 42 -4.78 -21.74 -3.61
N SER A 43 -3.58 -21.18 -3.56
CA SER A 43 -2.46 -21.64 -4.38
C SER A 43 -2.00 -23.01 -3.90
N ASP A 44 -1.72 -23.93 -4.83
CA ASP A 44 -1.07 -25.21 -4.50
C ASP A 44 0.33 -25.00 -3.89
N HIS A 45 0.97 -23.88 -4.24
CA HIS A 45 2.24 -23.46 -3.67
C HIS A 45 2.04 -22.26 -2.74
N GLN A 46 2.11 -22.50 -1.43
CA GLN A 46 2.04 -21.46 -0.41
C GLN A 46 3.40 -20.79 -0.22
N LEU A 47 3.45 -19.46 -0.30
CA LEU A 47 4.66 -18.69 -0.02
C LEU A 47 4.99 -18.75 1.47
N PRO A 48 6.28 -18.89 1.85
CA PRO A 48 6.69 -18.85 3.26
C PRO A 48 6.43 -17.47 3.87
N LEU A 49 6.47 -17.41 5.20
CA LEU A 49 6.52 -16.14 5.92
C LEU A 49 7.75 -15.34 5.47
N ALA A 50 7.57 -14.05 5.19
CA ALA A 50 8.68 -13.18 4.84
C ALA A 50 9.54 -12.90 6.08
N GLU A 51 10.75 -13.45 6.13
CA GLU A 51 11.66 -13.27 7.26
C GLU A 51 12.25 -11.85 7.31
N GLY A 52 12.49 -11.25 6.15
CA GLY A 52 13.11 -9.92 6.04
C GLY A 52 12.51 -9.05 4.94
N ILE A 53 13.15 -7.91 4.72
CA ILE A 53 12.78 -6.97 3.66
C ILE A 53 13.20 -7.54 2.31
N SER A 54 12.27 -7.55 1.36
CA SER A 54 12.54 -7.89 -0.04
C SER A 54 12.39 -6.67 -0.93
N HIS A 55 13.25 -6.57 -1.94
CA HIS A 55 13.25 -5.48 -2.92
C HIS A 55 12.87 -6.01 -4.31
N PHE A 56 12.39 -5.13 -5.19
CA PHE A 56 12.08 -5.51 -6.58
C PHE A 56 13.32 -5.78 -7.42
N GLN A 57 14.44 -5.15 -7.07
CA GLN A 57 15.74 -5.38 -7.68
C GLN A 57 16.62 -6.15 -6.69
N GLU A 58 17.66 -6.83 -7.18
CA GLU A 58 18.62 -7.54 -6.32
C GLU A 58 19.43 -6.60 -5.40
N ARG A 59 19.35 -5.28 -5.63
CA ARG A 59 19.98 -4.28 -4.77
C ARG A 59 19.11 -3.98 -3.56
N VAL A 60 19.74 -3.97 -2.38
CA VAL A 60 19.16 -3.50 -1.11
C VAL A 60 18.77 -2.01 -1.17
N SER A 61 19.27 -1.27 -2.17
CA SER A 61 18.88 0.11 -2.48
C SER A 61 17.79 0.13 -3.57
N GLY A 62 16.55 0.43 -3.18
CA GLY A 62 15.44 0.60 -4.12
C GLY A 62 14.07 0.36 -3.48
N SER A 63 13.03 0.35 -4.32
CA SER A 63 11.65 0.08 -3.89
C SER A 63 11.53 -1.25 -3.14
N VAL A 64 10.87 -1.20 -1.98
CA VAL A 64 10.57 -2.36 -1.16
C VAL A 64 9.35 -3.08 -1.75
N ARG A 65 9.50 -4.38 -2.03
CA ARG A 65 8.42 -5.25 -2.51
C ARG A 65 7.53 -5.72 -1.37
N GLN A 66 8.15 -6.12 -0.26
CA GLN A 66 7.46 -6.55 0.95
C GLN A 66 8.39 -6.41 2.17
N GLU A 67 7.83 -6.03 3.31
CA GLU A 67 8.47 -6.01 4.63
C GLU A 67 8.33 -7.35 5.36
N SER A 68 9.06 -7.55 6.46
CA SER A 68 8.98 -8.79 7.25
C SER A 68 7.57 -9.05 7.81
N ASP A 69 7.15 -10.32 7.76
CA ASP A 69 5.92 -10.81 8.41
C ASP A 69 6.11 -11.00 9.92
N TYR A 70 7.32 -10.80 10.44
CA TYR A 70 7.66 -10.90 11.87
C TYR A 70 7.57 -9.55 12.58
N CYS A 71 6.53 -8.78 12.31
CA CYS A 71 6.20 -7.59 13.09
C CYS A 71 5.24 -7.93 14.25
N PRO A 72 5.34 -7.27 15.42
CA PRO A 72 4.50 -7.59 16.57
C PRO A 72 3.01 -7.24 16.40
N PHE A 73 2.74 -6.11 15.75
CA PHE A 73 1.39 -5.55 15.64
C PHE A 73 1.35 -4.49 14.54
N LYS A 74 0.23 -4.41 13.80
CA LYS A 74 -0.06 -3.31 12.87
C LYS A 74 -1.42 -2.72 13.20
N PRO A 75 -1.56 -1.43 13.55
CA PRO A 75 -2.88 -0.84 13.87
C PRO A 75 -3.87 -0.82 12.70
N HIS A 76 -3.39 -0.93 11.45
CA HIS A 76 -4.21 -0.96 10.24
C HIS A 76 -3.81 -2.10 9.32
N CYS A 77 -4.68 -2.44 8.37
CA CYS A 77 -4.37 -3.36 7.29
C CYS A 77 -3.67 -2.62 6.14
N ASP A 78 -2.46 -3.07 5.79
CA ASP A 78 -1.70 -2.56 4.65
C ASP A 78 -2.21 -3.19 3.34
N VAL A 79 -2.60 -2.39 2.35
CA VAL A 79 -2.90 -2.87 1.00
C VAL A 79 -1.78 -2.47 0.04
N LEU A 80 -1.00 -3.46 -0.43
CA LEU A 80 0.15 -3.27 -1.32
C LEU A 80 -0.15 -3.84 -2.70
N ILE A 81 0.11 -3.06 -3.75
CA ILE A 81 -0.07 -3.49 -5.14
C ILE A 81 1.28 -3.45 -5.86
N ASN A 82 1.84 -4.64 -6.10
CA ASN A 82 3.09 -4.83 -6.82
C ASN A 82 2.79 -5.03 -8.31
N ALA A 83 2.44 -3.94 -9.00
CA ALA A 83 1.93 -3.98 -10.37
C ALA A 83 2.79 -3.22 -11.39
N THR A 84 2.56 -3.55 -12.65
CA THR A 84 2.98 -2.75 -13.81
C THR A 84 1.75 -2.02 -14.33
N ALA A 85 1.89 -0.73 -14.60
CA ALA A 85 0.89 0.05 -15.31
C ALA A 85 0.88 -0.31 -16.79
N HIS A 86 -0.30 -0.50 -17.39
CA HIS A 86 -0.48 -0.81 -18.81
C HIS A 86 -1.38 0.21 -19.48
N ALA A 87 -0.96 0.73 -20.63
CA ALA A 87 -1.74 1.68 -21.40
C ALA A 87 -3.01 1.00 -21.97
N PRO A 88 -4.17 1.69 -21.95
CA PRO A 88 -5.40 1.19 -22.55
C PRO A 88 -5.23 0.69 -23.99
N ARG A 89 -5.99 -0.33 -24.36
CA ARG A 89 -6.00 -0.97 -25.70
C ARG A 89 -4.64 -1.50 -26.15
N SER A 90 -3.70 -1.74 -25.22
CA SER A 90 -2.29 -2.04 -25.54
C SER A 90 -1.61 -0.99 -26.43
N ALA A 91 -2.12 0.23 -26.48
CA ALA A 91 -1.56 1.29 -27.32
C ALA A 91 -0.32 1.92 -26.67
N GLU A 92 0.58 2.48 -27.48
CA GLU A 92 1.63 3.37 -26.95
C GLU A 92 1.05 4.77 -26.76
N LEU A 93 0.87 5.17 -25.51
CA LEU A 93 0.31 6.48 -25.15
C LEU A 93 1.38 7.35 -24.50
N GLN A 94 1.31 8.67 -24.70
CA GLN A 94 2.19 9.60 -23.97
C GLN A 94 1.83 9.66 -22.49
N ARG A 95 0.56 9.41 -22.17
CA ARG A 95 0.01 9.51 -20.83
C ARG A 95 -1.29 8.72 -20.71
N PHE A 96 -1.49 8.08 -19.56
CA PHE A 96 -2.74 7.41 -19.18
C PHE A 96 -2.88 7.40 -17.66
N VAL A 97 -3.98 6.83 -17.15
CA VAL A 97 -4.25 6.71 -15.72
C VAL A 97 -4.39 5.26 -15.31
N VAL A 98 -4.01 4.98 -14.07
CA VAL A 98 -4.25 3.70 -13.39
C VAL A 98 -5.00 3.95 -12.10
N ARG A 99 -5.78 2.98 -11.66
CA ARG A 99 -6.62 3.12 -10.46
C ARG A 99 -6.64 1.85 -9.64
N LEU A 100 -6.43 2.01 -8.34
CA LEU A 100 -6.73 1.02 -7.31
C LEU A 100 -8.02 1.44 -6.62
N ARG A 101 -9.00 0.53 -6.58
CA ARG A 101 -10.21 0.71 -5.79
C ARG A 101 -10.43 -0.50 -4.90
N VAL A 102 -10.65 -0.26 -3.61
CA VAL A 102 -11.02 -1.29 -2.64
C VAL A 102 -12.34 -0.87 -2.01
N THR A 103 -13.31 -1.76 -2.06
CA THR A 103 -14.64 -1.53 -1.50
C THR A 103 -15.07 -2.70 -0.65
N ARG A 104 -15.99 -2.47 0.27
CA ARG A 104 -16.69 -3.56 0.96
C ARG A 104 -18.19 -3.30 0.99
N PRO A 105 -19.01 -4.35 1.16
CA PRO A 105 -20.41 -4.16 1.49
C PRO A 105 -20.53 -3.21 2.70
N GLY A 106 -21.38 -2.19 2.58
CA GLY A 106 -21.67 -1.30 3.70
C GLY A 106 -22.26 -2.08 4.88
N ILE A 107 -22.35 -1.42 6.03
CA ILE A 107 -23.09 -1.98 7.16
C ILE A 107 -24.55 -2.10 6.72
N ALA A 108 -25.06 -3.33 6.70
CA ALA A 108 -26.46 -3.59 6.37
C ALA A 108 -27.36 -2.70 7.24
N ARG A 109 -28.21 -1.90 6.61
CA ARG A 109 -29.12 -1.03 7.34
C ARG A 109 -30.02 -1.89 8.23
N SER A 110 -30.16 -1.52 9.49
CA SER A 110 -31.14 -2.18 10.36
C SER A 110 -32.54 -1.89 9.84
N LEU A 111 -33.29 -2.95 9.52
CA LEU A 111 -34.70 -2.82 9.19
C LEU A 111 -35.47 -2.39 10.46
N PRO A 112 -36.47 -1.51 10.35
CA PRO A 112 -37.29 -1.13 11.49
C PRO A 112 -37.92 -2.38 12.10
N GLU A 113 -37.91 -2.47 13.44
CA GLU A 113 -38.56 -3.57 14.13
C GLU A 113 -40.03 -3.67 13.72
N ARG A 114 -40.50 -4.90 13.51
CA ARG A 114 -41.90 -5.12 13.19
C ARG A 114 -42.77 -4.60 14.34
N PRO A 115 -43.75 -3.71 14.08
CA PRO A 115 -44.69 -3.25 15.08
C PRO A 115 -45.31 -4.44 15.82
N ARG A 116 -45.42 -4.34 17.14
CA ARG A 116 -46.08 -5.34 18.00
C ARG A 116 -47.42 -4.80 18.46
N GLY A 117 -48.41 -5.67 18.66
CA GLY A 117 -49.65 -5.26 19.32
C GLY A 117 -49.41 -4.92 20.79
N LEU A 118 -50.36 -4.20 21.40
CA LEU A 118 -50.30 -3.77 22.80
C LEU A 118 -50.25 -4.93 23.81
N SER A 119 -50.55 -6.15 23.36
CA SER A 119 -50.43 -7.39 24.13
C SER A 119 -49.92 -8.52 23.23
N PRO A 120 -49.30 -9.57 23.78
CA PRO A 120 -48.71 -10.67 22.99
C PRO A 120 -49.69 -11.38 22.05
N HIS A 121 -50.98 -11.34 22.35
CA HIS A 121 -52.05 -11.98 21.56
C HIS A 121 -52.78 -11.02 20.63
N MET A 122 -52.47 -9.73 20.68
CA MET A 122 -53.09 -8.71 19.85
C MET A 122 -52.24 -8.47 18.61
N SER A 123 -52.85 -8.49 17.43
CA SER A 123 -52.14 -8.08 16.21
C SER A 123 -51.93 -6.56 16.20
N PRO A 124 -50.82 -6.07 15.64
CA PRO A 124 -50.61 -4.63 15.46
C PRO A 124 -51.65 -4.04 14.50
N ASP A 125 -51.90 -2.74 14.62
CA ASP A 125 -52.81 -2.01 13.73
C ASP A 125 -52.42 -2.22 12.25
N PRO A 126 -53.37 -2.65 11.38
CA PRO A 126 -53.14 -2.84 9.96
C PRO A 126 -52.53 -1.62 9.25
N ALA A 127 -52.89 -0.40 9.64
CA ALA A 127 -52.35 0.82 9.04
C ALA A 127 -50.87 0.99 9.38
N VAL A 128 -50.49 0.72 10.64
CA VAL A 128 -49.10 0.76 11.10
C VAL A 128 -48.27 -0.34 10.44
N LEU A 129 -48.84 -1.53 10.25
CA LEU A 129 -48.19 -2.62 9.50
C LEU A 129 -47.99 -2.27 8.02
N ALA A 130 -48.94 -1.57 7.40
CA ALA A 130 -48.82 -1.14 6.01
C ALA A 130 -47.68 -0.13 5.81
N VAL A 131 -47.58 0.87 6.70
CA VAL A 131 -46.47 1.84 6.70
C VAL A 131 -45.12 1.13 6.94
N TRP A 132 -45.05 0.22 7.92
CA TRP A 132 -43.84 -0.58 8.16
C TRP A 132 -43.44 -1.42 6.95
N ARG A 133 -44.39 -2.08 6.26
CA ARG A 133 -44.10 -2.85 5.04
C ARG A 133 -43.59 -1.97 3.91
N GLN A 134 -44.18 -0.79 3.71
CA GLN A 134 -43.71 0.17 2.72
C GLN A 134 -42.27 0.61 3.01
N GLU A 135 -41.96 0.88 4.27
CA GLU A 135 -40.61 1.29 4.68
C GLU A 135 -39.59 0.16 4.53
N VAL A 136 -39.92 -1.06 4.95
CA VAL A 136 -39.06 -2.25 4.75
C VAL A 136 -38.83 -2.50 3.26
N ASN A 137 -39.88 -2.41 2.43
CA ASN A 137 -39.74 -2.56 0.98
C ASN A 137 -38.86 -1.46 0.40
N ARG A 138 -39.07 -0.19 0.78
CA ARG A 138 -38.24 0.96 0.35
C ARG A 138 -36.76 0.74 0.69
N LEU A 139 -36.47 0.26 1.89
CA LEU A 139 -35.11 -0.03 2.36
C LEU A 139 -34.49 -1.20 1.59
N ASN A 140 -35.24 -2.28 1.33
CA ASN A 140 -34.78 -3.43 0.54
C ASN A 140 -34.58 -3.09 -0.96
N SER A 141 -35.34 -2.13 -1.50
CA SER A 141 -35.22 -1.70 -2.91
C SER A 141 -33.95 -0.91 -3.20
N HIS A 142 -33.22 -0.44 -2.18
CA HIS A 142 -31.98 0.30 -2.35
C HIS A 142 -30.82 -0.55 -1.82
N PRO A 143 -29.90 -1.03 -2.69
CA PRO A 143 -28.75 -1.78 -2.22
C PRO A 143 -27.97 -0.96 -1.19
N ASP A 144 -27.44 -1.64 -0.16
CA ASP A 144 -26.61 -0.99 0.83
C ASP A 144 -25.44 -0.28 0.15
N PRO A 145 -25.12 0.96 0.56
CA PRO A 145 -24.04 1.71 -0.06
C PRO A 145 -22.72 0.96 0.13
N LEU A 146 -21.98 0.76 -0.96
CA LEU A 146 -20.62 0.23 -0.89
C LEU A 146 -19.74 1.23 -0.13
N GLU A 147 -19.07 0.76 0.91
CA GLU A 147 -18.06 1.55 1.60
C GLU A 147 -16.78 1.53 0.77
N ILE A 148 -16.28 2.71 0.39
CA ILE A 148 -15.02 2.86 -0.33
C ILE A 148 -13.89 2.94 0.70
N LEU A 149 -13.04 1.92 0.72
CA LEU A 149 -11.87 1.87 1.60
C LEU A 149 -10.66 2.52 0.95
N ILE A 150 -10.47 2.32 -0.35
CA ILE A 150 -9.42 2.94 -1.15
C ILE A 150 -10.00 3.36 -2.49
N ASP A 151 -9.66 4.57 -2.93
CA ASP A 151 -9.88 5.05 -4.29
C ASP A 151 -8.71 5.94 -4.71
N LYS A 152 -7.69 5.31 -5.29
CA LYS A 152 -6.42 5.93 -5.60
C LYS A 152 -6.16 5.88 -7.09
N THR A 153 -5.98 7.06 -7.69
CA THR A 153 -5.71 7.20 -9.12
C THR A 153 -4.36 7.87 -9.36
N LEU A 154 -3.50 7.19 -10.12
CA LEU A 154 -2.18 7.69 -10.49
C LEU A 154 -2.14 8.07 -11.98
N ALA A 155 -1.44 9.14 -12.28
CA ALA A 155 -1.11 9.54 -13.64
C ALA A 155 0.23 8.91 -14.04
N ILE A 156 0.20 8.15 -15.14
CA ILE A 156 1.38 7.54 -15.73
C ILE A 156 1.73 8.31 -16.99
N THR A 157 2.94 8.85 -17.02
CA THR A 157 3.43 9.64 -18.14
C THR A 157 4.72 9.05 -18.66
N GLY A 158 4.87 9.03 -19.97
CA GLY A 158 6.10 8.57 -20.60
C GLY A 158 7.30 9.45 -20.27
N ARG A 159 8.48 8.94 -20.62
CA ARG A 159 9.75 9.58 -20.29
C ARG A 159 9.77 11.02 -20.82
N ARG A 160 10.08 11.96 -19.93
CA ARG A 160 10.15 13.39 -20.26
C ARG A 160 11.20 14.09 -19.40
N HIS A 161 11.65 15.25 -19.83
CA HIS A 161 12.73 15.98 -19.18
C HIS A 161 12.34 17.43 -18.92
N PHE A 162 12.77 17.97 -17.79
CA PHE A 162 12.93 19.41 -17.60
C PHE A 162 14.13 19.85 -18.43
N ILE A 163 13.93 20.72 -19.43
CA ILE A 163 14.97 21.19 -20.34
C ILE A 163 15.15 22.70 -20.16
N LYS A 164 16.40 23.18 -20.08
CA LYS A 164 16.68 24.61 -20.06
C LYS A 164 16.20 25.26 -21.35
N LYS A 165 15.52 26.39 -21.23
CA LYS A 165 15.12 27.23 -22.36
C LYS A 165 16.37 27.69 -23.14
N PRO A 166 16.23 27.91 -24.47
CA PRO A 166 17.32 28.40 -25.31
C PRO A 166 18.02 29.63 -24.72
N ARG A 167 19.32 29.78 -24.99
CA ARG A 167 20.13 30.86 -24.42
C ARG A 167 19.56 32.25 -24.75
N TRP A 168 19.09 32.46 -25.98
CA TRP A 168 18.52 33.73 -26.41
C TRP A 168 17.25 34.11 -25.63
N VAL A 169 16.37 33.14 -25.32
CA VAL A 169 15.19 33.37 -24.45
C VAL A 169 15.62 33.78 -23.06
N ARG A 170 16.65 33.12 -22.51
CA ARG A 170 17.16 33.43 -21.16
C ARG A 170 17.88 34.78 -21.10
N LEU A 171 18.54 35.19 -22.18
CA LEU A 171 19.15 36.52 -22.30
C LEU A 171 18.08 37.61 -22.36
N LEU A 172 17.02 37.42 -23.16
CA LEU A 172 15.89 38.33 -23.20
C LEU A 172 15.24 38.48 -21.81
N HIS A 173 14.98 37.37 -21.12
CA HIS A 173 14.47 37.40 -19.74
C HIS A 173 15.41 38.13 -18.77
N ALA A 174 16.74 38.03 -18.95
CA ALA A 174 17.70 38.74 -18.12
C ALA A 174 17.64 40.25 -18.34
N VAL A 175 17.51 40.70 -19.59
CA VAL A 175 17.32 42.13 -19.92
C VAL A 175 16.05 42.66 -19.27
N VAL A 176 14.93 41.92 -19.36
CA VAL A 176 13.67 42.32 -18.71
C VAL A 176 13.78 42.32 -17.19
N TRP A 177 14.45 41.34 -16.59
CA TRP A 177 14.70 41.28 -15.15
C TRP A 177 15.53 42.49 -14.67
N ILE A 178 16.56 42.90 -15.42
CA ILE A 178 17.36 44.11 -15.13
C ILE A 178 16.48 45.37 -15.24
N ALA A 179 15.72 45.51 -16.34
CA ALA A 179 14.83 46.65 -16.55
C ALA A 179 13.75 46.76 -15.47
N ALA A 180 13.28 45.62 -14.94
CA ALA A 180 12.31 45.54 -13.85
C ALA A 180 12.93 45.59 -12.45
N LEU A 181 14.19 46.03 -12.30
CA LEU A 181 14.88 46.16 -11.01
C LEU A 181 14.83 44.88 -10.15
N SER A 182 15.01 43.72 -10.79
CA SER A 182 15.02 42.40 -10.15
C SER A 182 13.70 41.90 -9.56
N THR A 183 12.58 42.58 -9.79
CA THR A 183 11.26 42.21 -9.22
C THR A 183 10.61 41.00 -9.89
N ILE A 184 10.94 40.71 -11.16
CA ILE A 184 10.29 39.67 -11.97
C ILE A 184 11.26 38.52 -12.27
N ARG A 185 11.06 37.34 -11.68
CA ARG A 185 11.89 36.16 -11.98
C ARG A 185 11.23 35.27 -13.04
N PHE A 186 11.96 34.98 -14.12
CA PHE A 186 11.49 34.10 -15.18
C PHE A 186 11.94 32.65 -15.00
N ASN A 187 11.01 31.71 -15.13
CA ASN A 187 11.33 30.28 -15.14
C ASN A 187 12.22 29.93 -16.36
N PRO A 188 13.46 29.44 -16.16
CA PRO A 188 14.38 29.08 -17.22
C PRO A 188 14.14 27.67 -17.78
N TRP A 189 13.18 26.92 -17.26
CA TRP A 189 12.89 25.54 -17.66
C TRP A 189 11.60 25.42 -18.47
N ARG A 190 11.55 24.39 -19.31
CA ARG A 190 10.34 23.88 -19.95
C ARG A 190 10.30 22.36 -19.79
N LEU A 191 9.12 21.78 -19.87
CA LEU A 191 8.95 20.34 -19.86
C LEU A 191 8.93 19.82 -21.31
N SER A 192 9.64 18.73 -21.60
CA SER A 192 9.56 18.08 -22.92
C SER A 192 8.21 17.41 -23.11
N ARG A 193 7.86 17.12 -24.38
CA ARG A 193 6.76 16.20 -24.65
C ARG A 193 7.13 14.81 -24.13
N PRO A 194 6.21 14.07 -23.50
CA PRO A 194 6.46 12.69 -23.11
C PRO A 194 6.65 11.79 -24.33
N THR A 195 7.56 10.83 -24.24
CA THR A 195 7.64 9.74 -25.20
C THR A 195 6.44 8.81 -25.02
N PRO A 196 5.89 8.19 -26.08
CA PRO A 196 4.91 7.13 -25.90
C PRO A 196 5.48 5.98 -25.06
N LEU A 197 4.63 5.35 -24.24
CA LEU A 197 4.94 4.11 -23.53
C LEU A 197 3.72 3.19 -23.51
N ARG A 198 3.98 1.89 -23.54
CA ARG A 198 2.95 0.85 -23.38
C ARG A 198 2.77 0.45 -21.92
N SER A 199 3.87 0.38 -21.15
CA SER A 199 3.82 -0.04 -19.75
C SER A 199 4.91 0.60 -18.89
N LEU A 200 4.71 0.63 -17.57
CA LEU A 200 5.65 1.15 -16.59
C LEU A 200 5.50 0.43 -15.23
N PRO A 201 6.56 -0.18 -14.66
CA PRO A 201 6.51 -0.73 -13.31
C PRO A 201 6.20 0.36 -12.28
N LEU A 202 5.30 0.10 -11.32
CA LEU A 202 4.87 1.10 -10.33
C LEU A 202 5.81 1.16 -9.12
N LEU A 203 7.07 1.49 -9.39
CA LEU A 203 8.13 1.60 -8.40
C LEU A 203 8.42 3.06 -8.06
N HIS A 204 8.87 3.33 -6.83
CA HIS A 204 9.19 4.68 -6.35
C HIS A 204 10.32 5.36 -7.15
N GLU A 205 11.17 4.60 -7.85
CA GLU A 205 12.21 5.09 -8.75
C GLU A 205 11.64 6.00 -9.86
N TYR A 206 10.40 5.75 -10.26
CA TYR A 206 9.69 6.52 -11.29
C TYR A 206 8.82 7.65 -10.72
N ALA A 207 8.71 7.76 -9.39
CA ALA A 207 8.03 8.86 -8.71
C ALA A 207 9.00 10.02 -8.44
N TYR A 208 8.48 11.17 -8.00
CA TYR A 208 9.32 12.31 -7.65
C TYR A 208 10.27 11.95 -6.49
N GLY A 209 11.52 12.34 -6.62
CA GLY A 209 12.56 12.11 -5.63
C GLY A 209 13.94 12.03 -6.27
N GLY A 210 14.90 11.46 -5.56
CA GLY A 210 16.25 11.17 -6.03
C GLY A 210 17.33 11.80 -5.16
N GLU A 211 18.57 11.71 -5.64
CA GLU A 211 19.75 12.29 -5.01
C GLU A 211 20.55 13.20 -5.95
N CYS A 212 21.22 14.17 -5.35
CA CYS A 212 22.20 15.04 -5.98
C CYS A 212 23.56 14.73 -5.35
N ARG A 213 24.35 13.90 -6.03
CA ARG A 213 25.66 13.44 -5.55
C ARG A 213 26.78 13.89 -6.48
N MET A 214 27.88 14.37 -5.89
CA MET A 214 29.10 14.74 -6.60
C MET A 214 30.31 14.14 -5.90
N ASN A 215 31.02 13.22 -6.56
CA ASN A 215 32.17 12.51 -5.99
C ASN A 215 33.47 13.31 -6.12
N ALA A 216 34.43 13.07 -5.21
CA ALA A 216 35.79 13.58 -5.35
C ALA A 216 36.40 13.14 -6.70
N GLY A 217 37.06 14.06 -7.41
CA GLY A 217 37.66 13.78 -8.73
C GLY A 217 36.71 13.89 -9.94
N THR A 218 35.40 14.08 -9.74
CA THR A 218 34.50 14.45 -10.84
C THR A 218 34.99 15.75 -11.47
N ARG A 219 35.17 15.82 -12.81
CA ARG A 219 35.56 17.04 -13.54
C ARG A 219 34.48 18.13 -13.39
N ALA A 220 34.50 18.84 -12.26
CA ALA A 220 33.61 19.96 -11.98
C ALA A 220 34.06 21.20 -12.75
N THR A 221 33.10 22.00 -13.23
CA THR A 221 33.38 23.34 -13.78
C THR A 221 32.17 24.26 -13.55
N PRO A 222 32.16 25.22 -12.60
CA PRO A 222 33.24 25.78 -11.78
C PRO A 222 33.29 25.19 -10.34
N SER A 223 34.21 25.70 -9.50
CA SER A 223 34.35 25.37 -8.08
C SER A 223 33.00 25.42 -7.35
N LEU A 224 32.58 24.29 -6.78
CA LEU A 224 31.42 24.21 -5.91
C LEU A 224 31.70 25.08 -4.66
N PRO A 225 30.81 26.00 -4.27
CA PRO A 225 31.03 26.78 -3.06
C PRO A 225 31.16 25.87 -1.83
N ALA A 226 32.10 26.17 -0.94
CA ALA A 226 32.43 25.36 0.24
C ALA A 226 31.21 25.04 1.13
N ARG A 227 30.18 25.90 1.16
CA ARG A 227 28.93 25.68 1.91
C ARG A 227 28.13 24.45 1.47
N TYR A 228 28.37 23.93 0.27
CA TYR A 228 27.72 22.72 -0.24
C TYR A 228 28.61 21.48 -0.11
N HIS A 229 29.85 21.63 0.36
CA HIS A 229 30.71 20.50 0.65
C HIS A 229 30.20 19.80 1.91
N LEU A 230 30.27 18.48 1.92
CA LEU A 230 30.08 17.74 3.15
C LEU A 230 31.18 18.14 4.15
N THR A 231 30.80 18.34 5.41
CA THR A 231 31.76 18.55 6.49
C THR A 231 32.54 17.26 6.76
N ALA A 232 33.70 17.36 7.42
CA ALA A 232 34.47 16.16 7.78
C ALA A 232 33.65 15.14 8.58
N ALA A 233 32.77 15.60 9.47
CA ALA A 233 31.86 14.74 10.23
C ALA A 233 30.80 14.07 9.32
N GLN A 234 30.23 14.81 8.37
CA GLN A 234 29.27 14.25 7.40
C GLN A 234 29.92 13.25 6.45
N VAL A 235 31.17 13.49 6.03
CA VAL A 235 31.95 12.53 5.24
C VAL A 235 32.22 11.28 6.06
N ALA A 236 32.65 11.42 7.32
CA ALA A 236 32.93 10.28 8.20
C ALA A 236 31.69 9.42 8.49
N ALA A 237 30.51 10.04 8.59
CA ALA A 237 29.24 9.37 8.81
C ALA A 237 28.57 8.86 7.51
N HIS A 238 29.15 9.14 6.33
CA HIS A 238 28.58 8.73 5.06
C HIS A 238 28.73 7.21 4.84
N PRO A 239 27.74 6.48 4.31
CA PRO A 239 27.85 5.04 4.06
C PRO A 239 29.07 4.64 3.21
N ASP A 240 29.45 5.54 2.28
CA ASP A 240 30.62 5.35 1.39
C ASP A 240 31.89 6.07 1.88
N ALA A 241 32.01 6.40 3.17
CA ALA A 241 33.15 7.15 3.72
C ALA A 241 34.51 6.47 3.47
N SER A 242 34.53 5.13 3.48
CA SER A 242 35.71 4.30 3.29
C SER A 242 36.00 3.94 1.83
N SER A 243 35.19 4.44 0.89
CA SER A 243 35.34 4.20 -0.55
C SER A 243 36.11 5.34 -1.21
N ASP A 244 36.88 5.02 -2.26
CA ASP A 244 37.41 6.02 -3.22
C ASP A 244 36.30 6.86 -3.89
N GLN A 245 35.02 6.47 -3.68
CA GLN A 245 33.82 7.17 -4.15
C GLN A 245 33.18 8.10 -3.12
N ALA A 246 33.88 8.46 -2.03
CA ALA A 246 33.38 9.39 -1.03
C ALA A 246 32.89 10.70 -1.69
N PRO A 247 31.64 11.13 -1.44
CA PRO A 247 31.10 12.31 -2.08
C PRO A 247 31.69 13.60 -1.52
N LEU A 248 32.04 14.54 -2.40
CA LEU A 248 32.37 15.91 -2.03
C LEU A 248 31.13 16.68 -1.59
N ALA A 249 29.99 16.43 -2.25
CA ALA A 249 28.70 17.02 -1.93
C ALA A 249 27.60 15.99 -2.20
N HIS A 250 26.67 15.85 -1.25
CA HIS A 250 25.55 14.93 -1.37
C HIS A 250 24.31 15.51 -0.69
N CYS A 251 23.18 15.51 -1.39
CA CYS A 251 21.87 15.71 -0.76
C CYS A 251 20.85 14.80 -1.41
N VAL A 252 19.87 14.35 -0.62
CA VAL A 252 18.83 13.42 -1.05
C VAL A 252 17.47 14.03 -0.77
N ASP A 253 16.47 13.67 -1.58
CA ASP A 253 15.08 13.81 -1.17
C ASP A 253 14.74 12.66 -0.22
N GLU A 254 14.64 12.96 1.08
CA GLU A 254 14.52 11.91 2.10
C GLU A 254 13.22 11.10 1.98
N ASN A 255 12.16 11.67 1.39
CA ASN A 255 10.88 10.98 1.17
C ASN A 255 10.98 9.92 0.07
N ASN A 256 11.89 10.11 -0.89
CA ASN A 256 12.11 9.15 -1.97
C ASN A 256 13.54 9.28 -2.53
N PRO A 257 14.57 8.76 -1.85
CA PRO A 257 15.95 8.93 -2.27
C PRO A 257 16.27 8.24 -3.60
N TYR A 258 15.46 7.26 -4.01
CA TYR A 258 15.64 6.50 -5.25
C TYR A 258 14.87 7.09 -6.44
N GLY A 259 14.02 8.09 -6.18
CA GLY A 259 13.12 8.67 -7.17
C GLY A 259 13.83 9.44 -8.28
N THR A 260 13.01 10.09 -9.10
CA THR A 260 13.45 10.86 -10.25
C THR A 260 12.91 12.28 -10.22
N GLY A 261 13.76 13.26 -10.58
CA GLY A 261 13.36 14.66 -10.77
C GLY A 261 13.75 15.61 -9.65
N PHE A 262 14.33 15.10 -8.56
CA PHE A 262 15.00 15.92 -7.56
C PHE A 262 16.33 16.44 -8.13
N ALA A 263 16.46 17.77 -8.24
CA ALA A 263 17.70 18.41 -8.64
C ALA A 263 17.81 19.81 -8.04
N THR A 264 18.70 19.97 -7.05
CA THR A 264 18.96 21.25 -6.39
C THR A 264 19.64 22.25 -7.31
N HIS A 265 19.50 23.53 -7.01
CA HIS A 265 20.09 24.60 -7.82
C HIS A 265 21.63 24.48 -7.90
N TRP A 266 22.30 24.19 -6.79
CA TRP A 266 23.76 23.99 -6.76
C TRP A 266 24.19 22.84 -7.66
N TYR A 267 23.46 21.72 -7.62
CA TYR A 267 23.80 20.51 -8.37
C TYR A 267 23.69 20.73 -9.87
N VAL A 268 22.58 21.32 -10.32
CA VAL A 268 22.39 21.70 -11.73
C VAL A 268 23.49 22.63 -12.23
N ARG A 269 23.94 23.57 -11.40
CA ARG A 269 24.98 24.53 -11.77
C ARG A 269 26.36 23.85 -11.83
N ALA A 270 26.72 23.08 -10.81
CA ALA A 270 28.01 22.40 -10.71
C ALA A 270 28.21 21.35 -11.81
N MET A 271 27.16 20.55 -12.09
CA MET A 271 27.17 19.50 -13.12
C MET A 271 26.81 20.03 -14.53
N ARG A 272 26.58 21.34 -14.68
CA ARG A 272 26.19 22.01 -15.95
C ARG A 272 24.99 21.36 -16.65
N LEU A 273 24.06 20.78 -15.88
CA LEU A 273 22.93 20.03 -16.44
C LEU A 273 22.08 20.92 -17.35
N GLN A 274 21.87 20.47 -18.59
CA GLN A 274 20.94 21.13 -19.53
C GLN A 274 19.54 20.55 -19.46
N GLN A 275 19.42 19.34 -18.92
CA GLN A 275 18.18 18.64 -18.72
C GLN A 275 18.22 17.80 -17.44
N VAL A 276 17.04 17.57 -16.85
CA VAL A 276 16.83 16.68 -15.70
C VAL A 276 15.62 15.80 -16.03
N LEU A 277 15.69 14.51 -15.74
CA LEU A 277 14.57 13.59 -15.97
C LEU A 277 13.40 13.97 -15.05
N ALA A 278 12.18 13.96 -15.56
CA ALA A 278 10.99 14.23 -14.77
C ALA A 278 10.34 12.92 -14.30
N PRO A 279 9.61 12.93 -13.18
CA PRO A 279 8.88 11.76 -12.70
C PRO A 279 7.86 11.28 -13.73
N GLN A 280 7.63 9.96 -13.75
CA GLN A 280 6.68 9.29 -14.62
C GLN A 280 5.42 8.85 -13.87
N ILE A 281 5.51 8.66 -12.55
CA ILE A 281 4.39 8.35 -11.65
C ILE A 281 4.09 9.59 -10.81
N GLU A 282 2.87 10.09 -10.94
CA GLU A 282 2.41 11.31 -10.26
C GLU A 282 0.96 11.15 -9.81
N ALA A 283 0.53 11.94 -8.82
CA ALA A 283 -0.88 12.00 -8.48
C ALA A 283 -1.63 12.76 -9.59
N THR A 284 -2.85 12.34 -9.91
CA THR A 284 -3.67 13.05 -10.91
C THR A 284 -3.94 14.51 -10.53
N SER A 285 -4.15 14.77 -9.24
CA SER A 285 -4.34 16.09 -8.65
C SER A 285 -3.06 16.94 -8.57
N GLN A 286 -1.89 16.31 -8.62
CA GLN A 286 -0.63 16.99 -8.35
C GLN A 286 0.49 16.47 -9.27
N GLN A 287 0.66 17.14 -10.39
CA GLN A 287 1.70 16.86 -11.38
C GLN A 287 2.76 17.95 -11.39
N MET A 288 4.00 17.55 -11.59
CA MET A 288 5.18 18.41 -11.60
C MET A 288 5.27 19.18 -12.92
N SER A 289 5.04 20.48 -12.82
CA SER A 289 5.32 21.45 -13.89
C SER A 289 6.79 21.90 -13.85
N ALA A 290 7.26 22.44 -14.98
CA ALA A 290 8.59 23.07 -15.02
C ALA A 290 8.73 24.27 -14.07
N LEU A 291 7.62 24.94 -13.70
CA LEU A 291 7.63 26.04 -12.74
C LEU A 291 7.82 25.53 -11.32
N GLN A 292 7.10 24.47 -10.93
CA GLN A 292 7.28 23.82 -9.63
C GLN A 292 8.69 23.26 -9.48
N PHE A 293 9.18 22.52 -10.48
CA PHE A 293 10.57 22.05 -10.51
C PHE A 293 11.56 23.18 -10.22
N TRP A 294 11.45 24.30 -10.95
CA TRP A 294 12.33 25.46 -10.77
C TRP A 294 12.24 26.08 -9.37
N LYS A 295 11.04 26.20 -8.80
CA LYS A 295 10.83 26.69 -7.43
C LYS A 295 11.51 25.76 -6.42
N MET A 296 11.32 24.45 -6.55
CA MET A 296 11.89 23.45 -5.65
C MET A 296 13.41 23.42 -5.66
N GLN A 297 14.08 23.76 -6.77
CA GLN A 297 15.55 23.86 -6.81
C GLN A 297 16.10 24.87 -5.80
N HIS A 298 15.29 25.88 -5.43
CA HIS A 298 15.63 26.96 -4.51
C HIS A 298 15.02 26.76 -3.12
N SER A 299 13.85 26.11 -3.01
CA SER A 299 13.16 25.87 -1.74
C SER A 299 13.92 24.97 -0.78
N TYR A 300 14.73 24.03 -1.28
CA TYR A 300 15.58 23.17 -0.43
C TYR A 300 16.61 23.96 0.39
N GLU A 301 16.94 25.19 -0.02
CA GLU A 301 17.90 26.06 0.67
C GLU A 301 17.24 27.02 1.68
N LEU A 302 15.90 27.14 1.70
CA LEU A 302 15.24 28.30 2.33
C LEU A 302 14.24 27.95 3.46
N ASN A 303 13.57 26.80 3.46
CA ASN A 303 12.65 26.46 4.56
C ASN A 303 12.31 24.94 4.62
N PRO A 304 12.70 24.20 5.67
CA PRO A 304 12.35 22.78 5.83
C PRO A 304 10.83 22.51 5.87
N LEU A 305 10.02 23.52 6.20
CA LEU A 305 8.55 23.41 6.21
C LEU A 305 7.91 23.58 4.82
N ASP A 306 8.65 24.10 3.84
CA ASP A 306 8.25 24.13 2.42
C ASP A 306 8.63 22.83 1.69
N ARG A 307 9.06 21.79 2.43
CA ARG A 307 9.06 20.40 1.99
C ARG A 307 7.60 20.05 1.69
N THR A 308 7.20 20.38 0.47
CA THR A 308 5.98 20.08 -0.26
C THR A 308 5.07 19.04 0.38
N ASN A 309 3.75 19.25 0.29
CA ASN A 309 2.63 18.37 0.68
C ASN A 309 2.75 16.85 0.34
N TRP A 310 3.83 16.39 -0.30
CA TRP A 310 4.20 14.99 -0.49
C TRP A 310 4.83 14.41 0.79
N SER A 311 3.98 14.01 1.74
CA SER A 311 4.42 13.31 2.96
C SER A 311 4.77 11.83 2.73
N ASP A 312 4.31 11.23 1.64
CA ASP A 312 4.64 9.88 1.20
C ASP A 312 5.00 9.89 -0.30
N PRO A 313 5.90 9.00 -0.78
CA PRO A 313 6.14 8.82 -2.20
C PRO A 313 4.85 8.41 -2.90
N ILE A 314 4.61 9.00 -4.08
CA ILE A 314 3.45 8.61 -4.89
C ILE A 314 3.71 7.23 -5.49
N GLY A 315 2.91 6.24 -5.10
CA GLY A 315 3.04 4.86 -5.56
C GLY A 315 1.98 3.95 -4.94
N LEU A 316 2.09 2.65 -5.19
CA LEU A 316 1.23 1.62 -4.60
C LEU A 316 1.99 0.56 -3.78
N VAL A 317 3.32 0.63 -3.77
CA VAL A 317 4.22 -0.33 -3.12
C VAL A 317 4.59 0.11 -1.70
N ALA A 318 5.28 -0.75 -0.96
CA ALA A 318 5.63 -0.51 0.44
C ALA A 318 6.61 0.67 0.61
N ARG A 319 6.41 1.44 1.67
CA ARG A 319 7.37 2.45 2.15
C ARG A 319 8.47 1.74 2.94
N PRO A 320 9.76 2.02 2.67
CA PRO A 320 10.85 1.42 3.42
C PRO A 320 10.82 1.84 4.89
N ASN A 321 11.35 0.99 5.78
CA ASN A 321 11.50 1.29 7.20
C ASN A 321 12.32 2.56 7.48
N THR A 322 13.20 2.95 6.56
CA THR A 322 13.96 4.20 6.59
C THR A 322 13.20 5.43 6.11
N HIS A 323 11.95 5.32 5.64
CA HIS A 323 11.17 6.47 5.18
C HIS A 323 10.92 7.48 6.33
N PRO A 324 11.02 8.81 6.13
CA PRO A 324 10.93 9.81 7.21
C PRO A 324 9.68 9.69 8.09
N THR A 325 8.51 9.44 7.48
CA THR A 325 7.25 9.27 8.24
C THR A 325 7.21 7.98 9.06
N ARG A 326 7.99 6.96 8.72
CA ARG A 326 8.18 5.76 9.54
C ARG A 326 9.29 5.97 10.57
N ARG A 327 10.43 6.54 10.21
CA ARG A 327 11.50 6.87 11.17
C ARG A 327 11.00 7.72 12.35
N ALA A 328 10.11 8.67 12.09
CA ALA A 328 9.49 9.49 13.13
C ALA A 328 8.65 8.69 14.14
N LEU A 329 8.26 7.45 13.82
CA LEU A 329 7.50 6.54 14.69
C LEU A 329 8.40 5.52 15.41
N ALA A 330 9.69 5.45 15.05
CA ALA A 330 10.64 4.53 15.67
C ALA A 330 11.06 4.96 17.09
N GLY A 331 10.66 6.16 17.51
CA GLY A 331 11.00 6.75 18.80
C GLY A 331 12.40 7.37 18.83
N THR A 332 12.76 7.93 19.98
CA THR A 332 14.01 8.66 20.21
C THR A 332 15.15 7.68 20.52
N MET A 333 16.11 7.57 19.59
CA MET A 333 17.29 6.70 19.72
C MET A 333 18.55 7.53 20.02
N ASP A 334 18.61 8.17 21.19
CA ASP A 334 19.77 8.94 21.64
C ASP A 334 20.82 8.08 22.36
N ASP A 335 21.92 8.68 22.79
CA ASP A 335 22.98 7.98 23.53
C ASP A 335 22.46 7.33 24.83
N ALA A 336 21.41 7.89 25.45
CA ALA A 336 20.81 7.31 26.64
C ALA A 336 20.06 6.02 26.32
N PHE A 337 19.32 5.97 25.22
CA PHE A 337 18.72 4.74 24.71
C PHE A 337 19.79 3.72 24.29
N ILE A 338 20.78 4.13 23.50
CA ILE A 338 21.83 3.26 22.95
C ILE A 338 22.66 2.60 24.07
N ASN A 339 22.97 3.33 25.13
CA ASN A 339 23.71 2.81 26.29
C ASN A 339 22.81 2.16 27.35
N GLY A 340 21.49 2.18 27.15
CA GLY A 340 20.49 1.64 28.06
C GLY A 340 20.22 0.14 27.84
N THR A 341 19.22 -0.37 28.56
CA THR A 341 18.77 -1.78 28.46
C THR A 341 17.36 -1.92 27.89
N ALA A 342 16.71 -0.80 27.56
CA ALA A 342 15.37 -0.80 26.98
C ALA A 342 15.39 -1.43 25.58
N ALA A 343 14.42 -2.30 25.29
CA ALA A 343 14.36 -2.97 23.98
C ALA A 343 13.89 -2.04 22.85
N LEU A 344 13.02 -1.08 23.18
CA LEU A 344 12.51 -0.05 22.27
C LEU A 344 12.45 1.30 22.99
N PRO A 345 12.55 2.43 22.28
CA PRO A 345 12.36 3.75 22.87
C PRO A 345 10.97 3.90 23.48
N THR A 346 10.85 4.64 24.58
CA THR A 346 9.57 4.79 25.32
C THR A 346 8.48 5.52 24.53
N ASP A 347 8.88 6.32 23.55
CA ASP A 347 8.02 7.05 22.60
C ASP A 347 7.82 6.30 21.26
N PHE A 348 8.24 5.04 21.17
CA PHE A 348 7.99 4.19 20.01
C PHE A 348 6.48 4.05 19.73
N SER A 349 6.10 4.19 18.47
CA SER A 349 4.72 4.02 18.03
C SER A 349 4.57 2.77 17.17
N GLU A 350 3.62 1.90 17.52
CA GLU A 350 3.35 0.66 16.78
C GLU A 350 2.90 0.90 15.33
N ALA A 351 2.43 2.11 15.00
CA ALA A 351 2.16 2.51 13.62
C ALA A 351 3.41 2.46 12.72
N TYR A 352 4.62 2.38 13.30
CA TYR A 352 5.88 2.11 12.61
C TYR A 352 5.81 0.85 11.73
N TRP A 353 5.06 -0.16 12.17
CA TRP A 353 4.96 -1.46 11.49
C TRP A 353 4.09 -1.42 10.22
N ASN A 354 3.23 -0.41 10.06
CA ASN A 354 2.48 -0.22 8.81
C ASN A 354 3.38 0.34 7.70
N CYS A 355 3.54 -0.41 6.62
CA CYS A 355 4.43 -0.04 5.52
C CYS A 355 3.69 0.48 4.28
N ALA A 356 2.38 0.25 4.13
CA ALA A 356 1.63 0.84 3.02
C ALA A 356 1.64 2.38 3.10
N PRO A 357 1.57 3.10 1.96
CA PRO A 357 1.25 4.52 1.95
C PRO A 357 0.02 4.82 2.81
N ARG A 358 -0.06 6.00 3.47
CA ARG A 358 -1.15 6.29 4.43
C ARG A 358 -2.56 6.14 3.83
N ASP A 359 -2.73 6.46 2.55
CA ASP A 359 -3.98 6.33 1.81
C ASP A 359 -4.31 4.90 1.37
N GLN A 360 -3.47 3.93 1.74
CA GLN A 360 -3.63 2.49 1.51
C GLN A 360 -3.62 1.68 2.81
N GLN A 361 -3.70 2.35 3.96
CA GLN A 361 -3.89 1.75 5.28
C GLN A 361 -5.38 1.78 5.62
N ILE A 362 -6.02 0.62 5.62
CA ILE A 362 -7.46 0.50 5.84
C ILE A 362 -7.75 -0.18 7.18
N PRO A 363 -8.99 -0.10 7.72
CA PRO A 363 -9.40 -0.97 8.81
C PRO A 363 -9.18 -2.45 8.46
N TYR A 364 -8.98 -3.32 9.46
CA TYR A 364 -8.81 -4.75 9.21
C TYR A 364 -9.93 -5.33 8.34
N LEU A 365 -9.55 -6.27 7.49
CA LEU A 365 -10.46 -6.92 6.55
C LEU A 365 -11.54 -7.70 7.31
N ARG A 366 -12.74 -7.69 6.75
CA ARG A 366 -13.90 -8.45 7.22
C ARG A 366 -14.18 -9.68 6.36
N GLY A 367 -13.53 -9.79 5.20
CA GLY A 367 -13.93 -10.68 4.12
C GLY A 367 -15.00 -10.01 3.25
N ASP A 368 -15.16 -10.52 2.02
CA ASP A 368 -16.06 -9.98 1.00
C ASP A 368 -15.66 -8.59 0.46
N GLU A 369 -14.49 -8.04 0.84
CA GLU A 369 -13.91 -6.87 0.19
C GLU A 369 -13.68 -7.13 -1.31
N ARG A 370 -14.08 -6.20 -2.17
CA ARG A 370 -13.80 -6.24 -3.61
C ARG A 370 -12.62 -5.33 -3.93
N VAL A 371 -11.60 -5.91 -4.56
CA VAL A 371 -10.44 -5.20 -5.10
C VAL A 371 -10.63 -5.06 -6.60
N GLU A 372 -10.45 -3.84 -7.11
CA GLU A 372 -10.53 -3.50 -8.54
C GLU A 372 -9.26 -2.75 -8.96
N LEU A 373 -8.67 -3.24 -10.02
CA LEU A 373 -7.41 -2.81 -10.60
C LEU A 373 -7.65 -2.36 -12.03
N THR A 374 -7.58 -1.06 -12.29
CA THR A 374 -7.71 -0.49 -13.65
C THR A 374 -6.33 -0.14 -14.19
N ASN A 375 -5.96 -0.72 -15.34
CA ASN A 375 -4.69 -0.54 -16.03
C ASN A 375 -3.46 -0.93 -15.18
N LEU A 376 -3.65 -1.81 -14.20
CA LEU A 376 -2.63 -2.30 -13.26
C LEU A 376 -2.26 -3.78 -13.49
N CYS A 377 -2.65 -4.34 -14.63
CA CYS A 377 -2.32 -5.70 -15.05
C CYS A 377 -2.31 -5.79 -16.58
N SER A 378 -1.65 -6.82 -17.11
CA SER A 378 -1.68 -7.11 -18.54
C SER A 378 -3.09 -7.51 -18.98
N PRO A 379 -3.53 -7.18 -20.22
CA PRO A 379 -4.75 -7.74 -20.80
C PRO A 379 -4.81 -9.27 -20.78
N ASP A 380 -3.65 -9.93 -20.78
CA ASP A 380 -3.52 -11.39 -20.79
C ASP A 380 -3.63 -12.02 -19.37
N THR A 381 -3.71 -11.19 -18.32
CA THR A 381 -3.86 -11.68 -16.95
C THR A 381 -5.20 -12.42 -16.79
N PRO A 382 -5.23 -13.65 -16.24
CA PRO A 382 -6.46 -14.40 -16.06
C PRO A 382 -7.54 -13.62 -15.28
N GLY A 383 -8.72 -13.45 -15.89
CA GLY A 383 -9.83 -12.69 -15.31
C GLY A 383 -9.81 -11.19 -15.58
N ALA A 384 -8.77 -10.67 -16.25
CA ALA A 384 -8.79 -9.32 -16.76
C ALA A 384 -9.82 -9.18 -17.90
N ILE A 385 -10.52 -8.07 -17.91
CA ILE A 385 -11.47 -7.69 -18.96
C ILE A 385 -11.08 -6.34 -19.54
N ILE A 386 -11.47 -6.10 -20.80
CA ILE A 386 -11.33 -4.78 -21.41
C ILE A 386 -12.67 -4.05 -21.29
N ASP A 387 -12.68 -2.89 -20.63
CA ASP A 387 -13.89 -2.07 -20.50
C ASP A 387 -14.23 -1.34 -21.81
N ALA A 388 -15.38 -0.65 -21.83
CA ALA A 388 -15.83 0.11 -23.01
C ALA A 388 -14.88 1.24 -23.43
N HIS A 389 -14.04 1.73 -22.53
CA HIS A 389 -13.04 2.75 -22.80
C HIS A 389 -11.72 2.15 -23.32
N GLY A 390 -11.56 0.84 -23.22
CA GLY A 390 -10.36 0.10 -23.60
C GLY A 390 -9.37 -0.08 -22.45
N ASN A 391 -9.76 0.21 -21.21
CA ASN A 391 -8.93 -0.06 -20.04
C ASN A 391 -8.92 -1.54 -19.71
N THR A 392 -7.78 -2.05 -19.27
CA THR A 392 -7.70 -3.38 -18.68
C THR A 392 -8.19 -3.30 -17.24
N VAL A 393 -9.22 -4.06 -16.89
CA VAL A 393 -9.78 -4.09 -15.54
C VAL A 393 -9.71 -5.51 -15.00
N LEU A 394 -9.05 -5.69 -13.87
CA LEU A 394 -9.09 -6.92 -13.08
C LEU A 394 -9.82 -6.64 -11.78
N HIS A 395 -10.75 -7.51 -11.41
CA HIS A 395 -11.39 -7.44 -10.11
C HIS A 395 -11.49 -8.84 -9.51
N PHE A 396 -11.48 -8.90 -8.18
CA PHE A 396 -11.68 -10.11 -7.41
C PHE A 396 -12.22 -9.75 -6.03
N THR A 397 -12.81 -10.73 -5.36
CA THR A 397 -13.34 -10.58 -4.00
C THR A 397 -12.47 -11.37 -3.02
N LEU A 398 -12.10 -10.74 -1.91
CA LEU A 398 -11.36 -11.40 -0.84
C LEU A 398 -12.26 -12.44 -0.16
N PRO A 399 -11.76 -13.66 0.08
CA PRO A 399 -12.58 -14.75 0.60
C PRO A 399 -13.05 -14.44 2.03
N LYS A 400 -14.29 -14.80 2.31
CA LYS A 400 -14.80 -14.79 3.68
C LYS A 400 -14.24 -15.98 4.44
N GLN A 401 -13.38 -15.71 5.41
CA GLN A 401 -12.76 -16.76 6.21
C GLN A 401 -12.39 -16.26 7.60
N SER A 402 -12.20 -17.21 8.51
CA SER A 402 -11.78 -16.95 9.88
C SER A 402 -10.57 -17.81 10.19
N THR A 403 -9.43 -17.18 10.41
CA THR A 403 -8.22 -17.83 10.95
C THR A 403 -8.15 -17.54 12.43
N PHE A 404 -7.90 -18.55 13.26
CA PHE A 404 -7.89 -18.40 14.71
C PHE A 404 -6.94 -19.40 15.38
N LEU A 405 -6.53 -19.06 16.60
CA LEU A 405 -5.83 -19.98 17.49
C LEU A 405 -6.84 -20.68 18.38
N LEU A 406 -6.71 -21.99 18.52
CA LEU A 406 -7.28 -22.74 19.64
C LEU A 406 -6.19 -22.91 20.71
N LEU A 407 -6.40 -22.28 21.85
CA LEU A 407 -5.50 -22.30 22.98
C LEU A 407 -5.95 -23.36 23.98
N ARG A 408 -5.03 -24.22 24.41
CA ARG A 408 -5.26 -25.21 25.48
C ARG A 408 -4.44 -24.89 26.70
N GLN A 409 -5.10 -24.76 27.84
CA GLN A 409 -4.45 -24.58 29.13
C GLN A 409 -4.15 -25.92 29.82
N TYR A 410 -3.24 -25.91 30.80
CA TYR A 410 -2.88 -27.09 31.58
C TYR A 410 -4.04 -27.64 32.42
N ASP A 411 -4.97 -26.78 32.84
CA ASP A 411 -6.18 -27.14 33.58
C ASP A 411 -7.31 -27.69 32.68
N GLY A 412 -7.07 -27.75 31.36
CA GLY A 412 -8.03 -28.23 30.36
C GLY A 412 -8.93 -27.16 29.77
N VAL A 413 -8.85 -25.90 30.21
CA VAL A 413 -9.63 -24.80 29.64
C VAL A 413 -9.20 -24.56 28.18
N LEU A 414 -10.20 -24.40 27.31
CA LEU A 414 -10.03 -24.05 25.91
C LEU A 414 -10.45 -22.60 25.67
N ALA A 415 -9.66 -21.86 24.90
CA ALA A 415 -9.99 -20.51 24.46
C ALA A 415 -9.68 -20.33 22.97
N THR A 416 -10.35 -19.40 22.31
CA THR A 416 -10.09 -19.08 20.90
C THR A 416 -9.67 -17.62 20.73
N MET A 417 -8.69 -17.36 19.89
CA MET A 417 -8.29 -16.00 19.51
C MET A 417 -8.27 -15.86 17.98
N ASN A 418 -9.04 -14.92 17.45
CA ASN A 418 -9.05 -14.65 16.01
C ASN A 418 -7.79 -13.89 15.59
N LEU A 419 -7.20 -14.31 14.46
CA LEU A 419 -6.20 -13.52 13.78
C LEU A 419 -6.88 -12.47 12.91
N GLN A 420 -6.28 -11.29 12.82
CA GLN A 420 -6.72 -10.20 11.94
C GLN A 420 -5.86 -10.22 10.67
N ALA A 421 -6.50 -10.12 9.50
CA ALA A 421 -5.76 -9.91 8.26
C ALA A 421 -5.31 -8.45 8.17
N ASP A 422 -4.01 -8.22 8.33
CA ASP A 422 -3.41 -6.89 8.43
C ASP A 422 -2.46 -6.54 7.28
N THR A 423 -2.30 -7.43 6.31
CA THR A 423 -1.56 -7.14 5.08
C THR A 423 -2.19 -7.89 3.91
N VAL A 424 -2.50 -7.16 2.83
CA VAL A 424 -2.88 -7.68 1.51
C VAL A 424 -1.78 -7.30 0.53
N ILE A 425 -1.25 -8.29 -0.18
CA ILE A 425 -0.26 -8.08 -1.24
C ILE A 425 -0.83 -8.63 -2.53
N VAL A 426 -0.96 -7.77 -3.55
CA VAL A 426 -1.49 -8.14 -4.86
C VAL A 426 -0.38 -8.06 -5.89
N GLU A 427 -0.11 -9.19 -6.55
CA GLU A 427 0.92 -9.36 -7.56
C GLU A 427 0.25 -9.82 -8.87
N PRO A 428 -0.40 -8.91 -9.62
CA PRO A 428 -1.29 -9.30 -10.70
C PRO A 428 -0.56 -9.90 -11.92
N GLU A 429 0.70 -9.51 -12.16
CA GLU A 429 1.54 -10.11 -13.22
C GLU A 429 1.87 -11.57 -12.93
N GLN A 430 1.99 -11.92 -11.65
CA GLN A 430 2.22 -13.30 -11.19
C GLN A 430 0.90 -14.05 -10.99
N GLY A 431 -0.25 -13.35 -11.01
CA GLY A 431 -1.54 -13.91 -10.66
C GLY A 431 -1.62 -14.35 -9.21
N ILE A 432 -0.95 -13.66 -8.29
CA ILE A 432 -0.87 -14.04 -6.86
C ILE A 432 -1.49 -12.95 -5.98
N VAL A 433 -2.24 -13.38 -4.96
CA VAL A 433 -2.66 -12.52 -3.84
C VAL A 433 -2.23 -13.19 -2.53
N ALA A 434 -1.57 -12.44 -1.64
CA ALA A 434 -1.18 -12.93 -0.32
C ALA A 434 -1.90 -12.17 0.80
N LEU A 435 -2.34 -12.89 1.82
CA LEU A 435 -2.90 -12.36 3.05
C LEU A 435 -2.02 -12.75 4.23
N VAL A 436 -1.67 -11.78 5.07
CA VAL A 436 -0.96 -12.02 6.34
C VAL A 436 -1.92 -11.77 7.49
N TRP A 437 -2.02 -12.77 8.36
CA TRP A 437 -2.92 -12.81 9.51
C TRP A 437 -2.10 -12.75 10.79
N ARG A 438 -2.51 -11.92 11.74
CA ARG A 438 -1.77 -11.72 13.00
C ARG A 438 -2.69 -11.62 14.21
N VAL A 439 -2.23 -12.16 15.34
CA VAL A 439 -2.76 -11.83 16.66
C VAL A 439 -1.62 -11.75 17.66
N ARG A 440 -1.73 -10.80 18.59
CA ARG A 440 -0.80 -10.60 19.70
C ARG A 440 -1.52 -10.80 21.03
N TRP A 441 -0.87 -11.46 21.97
CA TRP A 441 -1.36 -11.56 23.35
C TRP A 441 -0.21 -11.52 24.36
N PRO A 442 -0.42 -10.96 25.57
CA PRO A 442 0.64 -10.87 26.59
C PRO A 442 1.15 -12.23 27.04
N LYS A 443 2.45 -12.33 27.29
CA LYS A 443 3.08 -13.46 27.96
C LYS A 443 3.05 -13.20 29.47
N THR A 444 2.12 -13.84 30.17
CA THR A 444 2.03 -13.77 31.64
C THR A 444 3.05 -14.68 32.32
N SER A 445 3.57 -14.25 33.48
CA SER A 445 4.51 -15.01 34.30
C SER A 445 3.92 -16.32 34.85
N THR A 446 2.59 -16.42 34.90
CA THR A 446 1.82 -17.60 35.29
C THR A 446 1.14 -18.27 34.09
N SER A 447 1.71 -18.17 32.89
CA SER A 447 1.08 -18.70 31.66
C SER A 447 0.67 -20.17 31.82
N THR A 448 -0.64 -20.40 31.88
CA THR A 448 -1.28 -21.72 31.93
C THR A 448 -1.35 -22.36 30.55
N LEU A 449 -0.86 -21.69 29.49
CA LEU A 449 -0.95 -22.15 28.12
C LEU A 449 0.02 -23.31 27.84
N ARG A 450 -0.57 -24.46 27.56
CA ARG A 450 0.15 -25.68 27.19
C ARG A 450 0.36 -25.74 25.67
N VAL A 451 -0.71 -25.61 24.89
CA VAL A 451 -0.70 -25.77 23.42
C VAL A 451 -1.38 -24.60 22.73
N CYS A 452 -0.81 -24.14 21.63
CA CYS A 452 -1.39 -23.18 20.70
C CYS A 452 -1.59 -23.86 19.34
N GLU A 453 -2.83 -23.95 18.86
CA GLU A 453 -3.16 -24.63 17.61
C GLU A 453 -3.69 -23.65 16.56
N PHE A 454 -3.04 -23.54 15.40
CA PHE A 454 -3.60 -22.78 14.27
C PHE A 454 -4.77 -23.53 13.64
N ARG A 455 -5.89 -22.84 13.46
CA ARG A 455 -7.11 -23.33 12.83
C ARG A 455 -7.63 -22.32 11.82
N ALA A 456 -8.35 -22.80 10.81
CA ALA A 456 -9.02 -21.95 9.84
C ALA A 456 -10.41 -22.50 9.53
N ARG A 457 -11.38 -21.59 9.36
CA ARG A 457 -12.72 -21.89 8.85
C ARG A 457 -12.93 -21.08 7.57
N ILE A 458 -13.03 -21.79 6.46
CA ILE A 458 -13.25 -21.19 5.14
C ILE A 458 -14.76 -21.04 4.97
N GLY A 459 -15.22 -19.82 4.69
CA GLY A 459 -16.62 -19.59 4.32
C GLY A 459 -16.87 -20.17 2.92
N THR A 460 -17.89 -21.00 2.77
CA THR A 460 -18.35 -21.43 1.45
C THR A 460 -18.91 -20.22 0.70
N ASN A 461 -18.29 -19.83 -0.42
CA ASN A 461 -18.93 -18.91 -1.35
C ASN A 461 -20.27 -19.53 -1.78
N ARG A 462 -21.38 -18.82 -1.55
CA ARG A 462 -22.74 -19.27 -1.93
C ARG A 462 -22.90 -19.66 -3.40
N ALA A 463 -21.94 -19.32 -4.27
CA ALA A 463 -21.95 -19.66 -5.68
C ALA A 463 -21.82 -21.16 -5.98
N SER A 464 -21.27 -21.97 -5.07
CA SER A 464 -21.06 -23.42 -5.31
C SER A 464 -22.10 -24.34 -4.66
N SER A 465 -23.05 -23.82 -3.86
CA SER A 465 -24.07 -24.65 -3.19
C SER A 465 -25.42 -24.72 -3.91
N VAL A 466 -25.65 -23.92 -4.97
CA VAL A 466 -26.93 -23.95 -5.70
C VAL A 466 -26.97 -25.09 -6.74
N ALA A 467 -25.81 -25.63 -7.14
CA ALA A 467 -25.76 -26.73 -8.11
C ALA A 467 -26.09 -28.12 -7.50
N SER A 468 -26.14 -28.26 -6.17
CA SER A 468 -26.40 -29.55 -5.52
C SER A 468 -27.77 -29.66 -4.83
N SER A 469 -28.49 -28.57 -4.59
CA SER A 469 -29.84 -28.61 -4.00
C SER A 469 -30.94 -28.91 -5.01
N ASP A 470 -30.77 -28.52 -6.27
CA ASP A 470 -31.81 -28.67 -7.30
C ASP A 470 -31.89 -30.10 -7.89
N ALA A 471 -30.93 -30.97 -7.54
CA ALA A 471 -30.92 -32.37 -7.97
C ALA A 471 -31.58 -33.35 -6.97
N GLN A 472 -31.94 -32.89 -5.76
CA GLN A 472 -32.56 -33.75 -4.74
C GLN A 472 -34.07 -33.53 -4.56
N ASP A 473 -34.65 -32.46 -5.11
CA ASP A 473 -36.07 -32.14 -4.94
C ASP A 473 -36.98 -32.62 -6.11
N SER A 474 -36.39 -33.23 -7.15
CA SER A 474 -37.14 -33.72 -8.33
C SER A 474 -37.44 -35.22 -8.35
N SER A 475 -37.02 -35.98 -7.32
CA SER A 475 -37.20 -37.46 -7.29
C SER A 475 -38.26 -37.97 -6.30
N LEU A 476 -39.03 -37.09 -5.64
CA LEU A 476 -40.02 -37.48 -4.61
C LEU A 476 -41.49 -37.29 -5.02
N SER A 477 -41.79 -37.02 -6.30
CA SER A 477 -43.16 -36.82 -6.79
C SER A 477 -43.57 -37.80 -7.88
N THR A 478 -43.49 -39.11 -7.64
CA THR A 478 -44.29 -40.09 -8.41
C THR A 478 -44.54 -41.37 -7.59
N MET A 479 -45.49 -41.32 -6.66
CA MET A 479 -46.23 -42.51 -6.22
C MET A 479 -47.73 -42.22 -6.36
N GLN A 480 -48.31 -42.66 -7.48
CA GLN A 480 -49.76 -42.78 -7.63
C GLN A 480 -50.21 -44.10 -7.01
N HIS A 481 -51.20 -44.02 -6.12
CA HIS A 481 -51.97 -45.15 -5.61
C HIS A 481 -52.76 -45.85 -6.73
N PRO A 482 -52.91 -47.19 -6.71
CA PRO A 482 -53.83 -47.88 -7.58
C PRO A 482 -55.25 -47.82 -7.01
N ALA A 483 -56.22 -47.46 -7.86
CA ALA A 483 -57.65 -47.61 -7.58
C ALA A 483 -58.18 -48.83 -8.34
N ASN A 484 -58.79 -49.74 -7.57
CA ASN A 484 -59.73 -50.81 -7.92
C ASN A 484 -60.19 -50.95 -9.38
N ALA A 485 -59.95 -52.12 -9.96
CA ALA A 485 -60.97 -53.03 -10.52
C ALA A 485 -60.39 -54.45 -10.61
#